data_AF-A0A7S0HXD6-F1
#
_entry.id   AF-A0A7S0HXD6-F1
#
_cell.length_a   1.000
_cell.length_b   1.000
_cell.length_c   1.000
_cell.angle_alpha   90.00
_cell.angle_beta   90.00
_cell.angle_gamma   90.00
#
_symmetry.space_group_name_H-M   'P 1'
#
loop_
_entity.id
_entity.type
_entity.pdbx_description
1 polymer ?
#
loop_
_entity_poly.entity_id
_entity_poly.type
_entity_poly.pdbx_seq_one_letter_code
_entity_poly.pdbx_strand_id
1 'polypeptide(L)'
;LAGFTMSPLLWKKIARGLSAGRVQSVGMAIIVRRELERLAFVPAAYCDLRANLSAVEDNAPRTFTATVVEVDGRGKVATGRDFDSKGQLQQGQGKAQVIHLVKESAAQLMEGLKQKGTSWKVKKVEKRAQRRKPPPPFITSTLQQEANRKLSLSSKECMLTAQKLYESGLITYMRTDNPILSESALAIASKRAAEIFGPEAVPPADAAHRNIKKPKGSQEAHEPIRPAVSDATGTFLLPKETGLHGKEAQLYELIFQRTLASVMCDAELDLTSVDILGEPADRSRDSATFRATGRVIRKHGWMLAYLDSSDEQQGDTQRLPFLQSDQELLCSELRLDEHSTKPPARYTEATLVKELEELGVGRPSTYTQIIETLKGREYVSMEGKALSPTLIAFVVTRLLETYFRDFIDTSFTARMEEELDRIARGEIKKEDYLSRYYLGDGGLRNQVEISESKILAEDARQVKLPSLEPYAEEFQVLVGSYGAYVQAKKKGGEGKRGDEGAGGGAGDMPTVVKANIPQMFCKDVNQLTPDRIRKCLESRQGPHNGILLGQDDDEQPILLRVGPYGLYLQKGDDDTEGKAAKRVPLPEGMDPDGVSLETAKAYLQLPRVICNHPETGAAIQVGVGRYGQ
;
A
#
# COMPACT_ATOMS: atom_id res chain seq x y z
N LEU A 1 29.41 10.85 -0.26
CA LEU A 1 29.36 11.60 -1.53
C LEU A 1 27.92 11.96 -1.86
N ALA A 2 27.07 11.01 -2.31
CA ALA A 2 25.68 11.27 -2.70
C ALA A 2 24.88 12.19 -1.74
N GLY A 3 24.72 11.79 -0.48
CA GLY A 3 23.97 12.59 0.50
C GLY A 3 24.60 13.95 0.79
N PHE A 4 25.93 14.02 0.92
CA PHE A 4 26.65 15.27 1.21
C PHE A 4 26.49 16.30 0.09
N THR A 5 26.44 15.86 -1.16
CA THR A 5 26.29 16.74 -2.32
C THR A 5 24.83 17.11 -2.58
N MET A 6 23.90 16.16 -2.43
CA MET A 6 22.49 16.38 -2.76
C MET A 6 21.69 17.08 -1.65
N SER A 7 21.96 16.80 -0.37
CA SER A 7 21.21 17.41 0.73
C SER A 7 21.25 18.96 0.72
N PRO A 8 22.41 19.62 0.57
CA PRO A 8 22.48 21.08 0.50
C PRO A 8 21.66 21.66 -0.66
N LEU A 9 21.67 20.99 -1.81
CA LEU A 9 20.86 21.38 -2.96
C LEU A 9 19.37 21.33 -2.63
N LEU A 10 18.89 20.23 -2.04
CA LEU A 10 17.49 20.11 -1.62
C LEU A 10 17.12 21.15 -0.56
N TRP A 11 18.02 21.49 0.36
CA TRP A 11 17.78 22.53 1.35
C TRP A 11 17.64 23.91 0.74
N LYS A 12 18.49 24.22 -0.25
CA LYS A 12 18.46 25.50 -0.97
C LYS A 12 17.20 25.62 -1.83
N LYS A 13 16.78 24.54 -2.48
CA LYS A 13 15.69 24.57 -3.48
C LYS A 13 14.31 24.25 -2.90
N ILE A 14 14.20 23.40 -1.88
CA ILE A 14 12.92 22.95 -1.32
C ILE A 14 12.81 23.37 0.16
N ALA A 15 13.39 22.59 1.08
CA ALA A 15 13.29 22.81 2.53
C ALA A 15 14.49 22.19 3.28
N ARG A 16 14.82 22.73 4.46
CA ARG A 16 15.89 22.19 5.32
C ARG A 16 15.52 20.80 5.86
N GLY A 17 16.53 19.98 6.17
CA GLY A 17 16.34 18.65 6.77
C GLY A 17 16.12 17.50 5.77
N LEU A 18 15.96 17.82 4.49
CA LEU A 18 15.79 16.85 3.40
C LEU A 18 17.10 16.13 3.04
N SER A 19 16.97 14.91 2.52
CA SER A 19 18.11 14.13 2.04
C SER A 19 17.75 13.25 0.86
N ALA A 20 18.51 13.37 -0.22
CA ALA A 20 18.51 12.39 -1.29
C ALA A 20 19.69 11.45 -1.14
N GLY A 21 19.39 10.17 -1.19
CA GLY A 21 20.34 9.07 -1.15
C GLY A 21 19.94 8.11 -2.24
N ARG A 22 20.91 7.47 -2.86
CA ARG A 22 20.66 6.77 -4.12
C ARG A 22 19.61 5.65 -3.99
N VAL A 23 19.68 4.85 -2.93
CA VAL A 23 18.74 3.73 -2.72
C VAL A 23 17.42 4.22 -2.09
N GLN A 24 17.49 5.17 -1.14
CA GLN A 24 16.28 5.71 -0.51
C GLN A 24 15.42 6.53 -1.49
N SER A 25 16.03 7.24 -2.43
CA SER A 25 15.33 8.00 -3.47
C SER A 25 14.56 7.09 -4.43
N VAL A 26 15.09 5.91 -4.76
CA VAL A 26 14.33 4.89 -5.52
C VAL A 26 13.12 4.39 -4.72
N GLY A 27 13.32 4.03 -3.44
CA GLY A 27 12.22 3.61 -2.57
C GLY A 27 11.12 4.67 -2.46
N MET A 28 11.50 5.94 -2.33
CA MET A 28 10.58 7.08 -2.35
C MET A 28 9.84 7.17 -3.69
N ALA A 29 10.55 7.10 -4.82
CA ALA A 29 9.98 7.21 -6.15
C ALA A 29 8.98 6.07 -6.46
N ILE A 30 9.26 4.85 -6.02
CA ILE A 30 8.35 3.70 -6.15
C ILE A 30 7.01 4.00 -5.46
N ILE A 31 7.05 4.54 -4.24
CA ILE A 31 5.84 4.89 -3.47
C ILE A 31 5.09 6.06 -4.13
N VAL A 32 5.81 7.11 -4.57
CA VAL A 32 5.21 8.27 -5.25
C VAL A 32 4.55 7.86 -6.56
N ARG A 33 5.19 7.03 -7.38
CA ARG A 33 4.61 6.53 -8.64
C ARG A 33 3.35 5.71 -8.40
N ARG A 34 3.35 4.82 -7.41
CA ARG A 34 2.13 4.09 -7.01
C ARG A 34 1.01 5.05 -6.60
N GLU A 35 1.32 6.12 -5.88
CA GLU A 35 0.28 7.08 -5.50
C GLU A 35 -0.22 7.91 -6.69
N LEU A 36 0.65 8.27 -7.64
CA LEU A 36 0.23 8.89 -8.90
C LEU A 36 -0.67 7.97 -9.73
N GLU A 37 -0.36 6.68 -9.81
CA GLU A 37 -1.22 5.66 -10.44
C GLU A 37 -2.60 5.62 -9.79
N ARG A 38 -2.65 5.71 -8.45
CA ARG A 38 -3.91 5.72 -7.68
C ARG A 38 -4.72 6.99 -7.92
N LEU A 39 -4.06 8.15 -7.94
CA LEU A 39 -4.71 9.45 -8.16
C LEU A 39 -5.25 9.60 -9.59
N ALA A 40 -4.59 8.99 -10.57
CA ALA A 40 -5.03 8.97 -11.96
C ALA A 40 -6.04 7.86 -12.27
N PHE A 41 -6.31 6.96 -11.31
CA PHE A 41 -7.18 5.81 -11.52
C PHE A 41 -8.65 6.21 -11.61
N VAL A 42 -9.32 5.78 -12.66
CA VAL A 42 -10.77 5.95 -12.83
C VAL A 42 -11.46 4.60 -12.60
N PRO A 43 -12.29 4.45 -11.55
CA PRO A 43 -13.01 3.20 -11.29
C PRO A 43 -14.00 2.87 -12.41
N ALA A 44 -14.07 1.58 -12.76
CA ALA A 44 -15.11 1.03 -13.62
C ALA A 44 -16.11 0.24 -12.78
N ALA A 45 -17.40 0.52 -12.95
CA ALA A 45 -18.47 -0.29 -12.39
C ALA A 45 -18.71 -1.51 -13.27
N TYR A 46 -18.84 -2.69 -12.68
CA TYR A 46 -19.21 -3.91 -13.37
C TYR A 46 -20.05 -4.79 -12.44
N CYS A 47 -20.89 -5.64 -13.01
CA CYS A 47 -21.73 -6.54 -12.25
C CYS A 47 -21.40 -7.99 -12.60
N ASP A 48 -21.62 -8.88 -11.66
CA ASP A 48 -21.76 -10.31 -11.93
C ASP A 48 -23.07 -10.83 -11.33
N LEU A 49 -23.39 -12.08 -11.65
CA LEU A 49 -24.48 -12.83 -11.06
C LEU A 49 -23.92 -14.01 -10.31
N ARG A 50 -24.43 -14.24 -9.10
CA ARG A 50 -24.10 -15.38 -8.25
C ARG A 50 -25.31 -16.28 -8.06
N ALA A 51 -25.17 -17.54 -8.44
CA ALA A 51 -26.18 -18.57 -8.27
C ALA A 51 -25.83 -19.48 -7.08
N ASN A 52 -26.79 -19.70 -6.18
CA ASN A 52 -26.74 -20.76 -5.18
C ASN A 52 -27.43 -21.99 -5.78
N LEU A 53 -26.61 -23.00 -6.08
CA LEU A 53 -27.02 -24.22 -6.75
C LEU A 53 -26.99 -25.37 -5.75
N SER A 54 -27.80 -26.40 -5.99
CA SER A 54 -27.76 -27.63 -5.23
C SER A 54 -27.81 -28.85 -6.14
N ALA A 55 -27.03 -29.86 -5.76
CA ALA A 55 -27.03 -31.20 -6.32
C ALA A 55 -27.42 -32.19 -5.23
N VAL A 56 -28.12 -33.26 -5.60
CA VAL A 56 -28.39 -34.37 -4.68
C VAL A 56 -27.17 -35.29 -4.66
N GLU A 57 -26.59 -35.48 -3.48
CA GLU A 57 -25.49 -36.41 -3.24
C GLU A 57 -25.81 -37.20 -1.95
N ASP A 58 -25.70 -38.53 -1.98
CA ASP A 58 -26.04 -39.41 -0.84
C ASP A 58 -27.44 -39.17 -0.24
N ASN A 59 -28.47 -38.95 -1.08
CA ASN A 59 -29.85 -38.60 -0.69
C ASN A 59 -29.98 -37.29 0.11
N ALA A 60 -28.96 -36.42 0.12
CA ALA A 60 -29.01 -35.10 0.74
C ALA A 60 -28.66 -34.00 -0.28
N PRO A 61 -29.35 -32.84 -0.25
CA PRO A 61 -28.96 -31.71 -1.08
C PRO A 61 -27.66 -31.11 -0.56
N ARG A 62 -26.66 -30.99 -1.44
CA ARG A 62 -25.44 -30.22 -1.18
C ARG A 62 -25.45 -28.95 -2.01
N THR A 63 -25.33 -27.82 -1.31
CA THR A 63 -25.34 -26.49 -1.91
C THR A 63 -23.94 -26.01 -2.23
N PHE A 64 -23.78 -25.30 -3.34
CA PHE A 64 -22.55 -24.63 -3.73
C PHE A 64 -22.86 -23.35 -4.49
N THR A 65 -21.87 -22.47 -4.61
CA THR A 65 -22.05 -21.19 -5.30
C THR A 65 -21.33 -21.18 -6.64
N ALA A 66 -21.92 -20.53 -7.63
CA ALA A 66 -21.32 -20.34 -8.94
C ALA A 66 -21.50 -18.89 -9.39
N THR A 67 -20.49 -18.34 -10.07
CA THR A 67 -20.52 -16.97 -10.59
C THR A 67 -20.61 -16.98 -12.11
N VAL A 68 -21.40 -16.09 -12.69
CA VAL A 68 -21.51 -15.97 -14.16
C VAL A 68 -20.14 -15.68 -14.78
N VAL A 69 -19.83 -16.39 -15.86
CA VAL A 69 -18.57 -16.24 -16.62
C VAL A 69 -18.80 -15.99 -18.10
N GLU A 70 -19.99 -16.25 -18.63
CA GLU A 70 -20.32 -16.11 -20.04
C GLU A 70 -21.82 -15.84 -20.22
N VAL A 71 -22.19 -15.02 -21.21
CA VAL A 71 -23.59 -14.73 -21.55
C VAL A 71 -23.85 -15.18 -22.98
N ASP A 72 -24.86 -16.04 -23.14
CA ASP A 72 -25.43 -16.49 -24.41
C ASP A 72 -24.43 -16.96 -25.47
N GLY A 73 -23.31 -17.56 -25.05
CA GLY A 73 -22.25 -17.98 -25.97
C GLY A 73 -21.49 -16.83 -26.65
N ARG A 74 -21.87 -15.57 -26.38
CA ARG A 74 -21.35 -14.37 -27.06
C ARG A 74 -19.97 -13.96 -26.56
N GLY A 75 -19.65 -14.25 -25.31
CA GLY A 75 -18.37 -13.86 -24.74
C GLY A 75 -18.31 -13.93 -23.22
N LYS A 76 -17.09 -13.81 -22.67
CA LYS A 76 -16.86 -13.88 -21.23
C LYS A 76 -17.35 -12.63 -20.53
N VAL A 77 -17.92 -12.76 -19.34
CA VAL A 77 -18.27 -11.60 -18.51
C VAL A 77 -17.00 -10.90 -18.02
N ALA A 78 -16.97 -9.58 -18.16
CA ALA A 78 -15.87 -8.74 -17.72
C ALA A 78 -15.67 -8.85 -16.21
N THR A 79 -14.42 -9.00 -15.80
CA THR A 79 -13.97 -8.93 -14.41
C THR A 79 -13.11 -7.69 -14.21
N GLY A 80 -12.75 -7.38 -12.96
CA GLY A 80 -11.91 -6.21 -12.68
C GLY A 80 -10.55 -6.18 -13.41
N ARG A 81 -10.05 -7.31 -13.93
CA ARG A 81 -8.79 -7.39 -14.69
C ARG A 81 -8.92 -6.98 -16.16
N ASP A 82 -10.16 -6.89 -16.65
CA ASP A 82 -10.46 -6.56 -18.04
C ASP A 82 -10.55 -5.04 -18.26
N PHE A 83 -10.44 -4.24 -17.20
CA PHE A 83 -10.43 -2.78 -17.26
C PHE A 83 -9.01 -2.22 -17.09
N ASP A 84 -8.71 -1.16 -17.84
CA ASP A 84 -7.48 -0.39 -17.65
C ASP A 84 -7.59 0.63 -16.51
N SER A 85 -6.51 1.39 -16.27
CA SER A 85 -6.46 2.42 -15.23
C SER A 85 -7.40 3.60 -15.48
N LYS A 86 -7.97 3.73 -16.69
CA LYS A 86 -8.95 4.76 -17.06
C LYS A 86 -10.38 4.23 -17.00
N GLY A 87 -10.56 3.02 -16.48
CA GLY A 87 -11.86 2.36 -16.35
C GLY A 87 -12.42 1.87 -17.69
N GLN A 88 -11.58 1.76 -18.73
CA GLN A 88 -11.99 1.32 -20.06
C GLN A 88 -11.71 -0.17 -20.23
N LEU A 89 -12.61 -0.87 -20.93
CA LEU A 89 -12.42 -2.28 -21.26
C LEU A 89 -11.23 -2.46 -22.21
N GLN A 90 -10.32 -3.34 -21.85
CA GLN A 90 -9.17 -3.72 -22.66
C GLN A 90 -9.57 -4.77 -23.71
N GLN A 91 -10.14 -4.34 -24.84
CA GLN A 91 -10.33 -5.22 -25.98
C GLN A 91 -9.06 -5.29 -26.83
N GLY A 92 -8.47 -6.49 -26.96
CA GLY A 92 -7.30 -6.72 -27.81
C GLY A 92 -7.69 -7.39 -29.12
N GLN A 93 -7.02 -7.03 -30.22
CA GLN A 93 -7.13 -7.81 -31.47
C GLN A 93 -6.72 -9.28 -31.18
N GLY A 94 -7.63 -10.22 -31.45
CA GLY A 94 -7.42 -11.65 -31.18
C GLY A 94 -7.74 -12.12 -29.75
N LYS A 95 -8.25 -11.26 -28.86
CA LYS A 95 -8.80 -11.70 -27.56
C LYS A 95 -10.26 -12.15 -27.72
N ALA A 96 -10.68 -13.11 -26.90
CA ALA A 96 -12.08 -13.52 -26.82
C ALA A 96 -12.97 -12.31 -26.49
N GLN A 97 -14.18 -12.27 -27.08
CA GLN A 97 -15.14 -11.21 -26.82
C GLN A 97 -15.46 -11.15 -25.31
N VAL A 98 -15.41 -9.93 -24.75
CA VAL A 98 -15.70 -9.67 -23.34
C VAL A 98 -16.99 -8.85 -23.25
N ILE A 99 -17.94 -9.30 -22.42
CA ILE A 99 -19.24 -8.70 -22.18
C ILE A 99 -19.18 -7.92 -20.87
N HIS A 100 -19.33 -6.61 -20.95
CA HIS A 100 -19.42 -5.75 -19.78
C HIS A 100 -20.86 -5.70 -19.28
N LEU A 101 -21.12 -6.46 -18.23
CA LEU A 101 -22.39 -6.39 -17.52
C LEU A 101 -22.40 -5.16 -16.63
N VAL A 102 -23.30 -4.23 -16.93
CA VAL A 102 -23.70 -3.12 -16.08
C VAL A 102 -25.04 -3.42 -15.41
N LYS A 103 -25.38 -2.69 -14.36
CA LYS A 103 -26.56 -2.92 -13.50
C LYS A 103 -27.84 -3.25 -14.27
N GLU A 104 -28.16 -2.48 -15.31
CA GLU A 104 -29.36 -2.70 -16.12
C GLU A 104 -29.32 -4.03 -16.89
N SER A 105 -28.26 -4.28 -17.66
CA SER A 105 -28.07 -5.53 -18.40
C SER A 105 -27.97 -6.77 -17.50
N ALA A 106 -27.33 -6.64 -16.34
CA ALA A 106 -27.24 -7.71 -15.35
C ALA A 106 -28.60 -8.01 -14.70
N ALA A 107 -29.39 -6.96 -14.41
CA ALA A 107 -30.75 -7.13 -13.89
C ALA A 107 -31.67 -7.80 -14.91
N GLN A 108 -31.58 -7.43 -16.19
CA GLN A 108 -32.34 -8.06 -17.27
C GLN A 108 -31.98 -9.55 -17.43
N LEU A 109 -30.68 -9.88 -17.40
CA LEU A 109 -30.20 -11.27 -17.44
C LEU A 109 -30.70 -12.06 -16.22
N MET A 110 -30.60 -11.48 -15.02
CA MET A 110 -31.10 -12.10 -13.79
C MET A 110 -32.61 -12.35 -13.83
N GLU A 111 -33.39 -11.40 -14.34
CA GLU A 111 -34.84 -11.53 -14.45
C GLU A 111 -35.23 -12.66 -15.41
N GLY A 112 -34.55 -12.77 -16.56
CA GLY A 112 -34.72 -13.89 -17.50
C GLY A 112 -34.44 -15.25 -16.84
N LEU A 113 -33.33 -15.35 -16.10
CA LEU A 113 -32.93 -16.59 -15.42
C LEU A 113 -33.81 -16.94 -14.20
N LYS A 114 -34.47 -15.97 -13.57
CA LYS A 114 -35.38 -16.18 -12.42
C LYS A 114 -36.75 -16.74 -12.80
N GLN A 115 -37.08 -16.80 -14.08
CA GLN A 115 -38.39 -17.29 -14.53
C GLN A 115 -38.63 -18.75 -14.09
N LYS A 116 -39.90 -19.08 -13.86
CA LYS A 116 -40.29 -20.48 -13.60
C LYS A 116 -39.99 -21.31 -14.85
N GLY A 117 -39.30 -22.44 -14.66
CA GLY A 117 -38.93 -23.33 -15.74
C GLY A 117 -37.51 -23.14 -16.31
N THR A 118 -36.72 -22.19 -15.78
CA THR A 118 -35.29 -22.10 -16.11
C THR A 118 -34.59 -23.42 -15.77
N SER A 119 -33.92 -23.99 -16.78
CA SER A 119 -33.13 -25.21 -16.64
C SER A 119 -31.72 -24.87 -16.18
N TRP A 120 -31.23 -25.56 -15.14
CA TRP A 120 -29.86 -25.46 -14.65
C TRP A 120 -29.17 -26.81 -14.82
N LYS A 121 -28.17 -26.86 -15.69
CA LYS A 121 -27.48 -28.11 -16.05
C LYS A 121 -25.97 -27.97 -16.02
N VAL A 122 -25.28 -29.00 -15.58
CA VAL A 122 -23.82 -29.05 -15.67
C VAL A 122 -23.42 -29.18 -17.14
N LYS A 123 -22.77 -28.16 -17.68
CA LYS A 123 -22.27 -28.11 -19.06
C LYS A 123 -20.92 -28.82 -19.19
N LYS A 124 -20.04 -28.65 -18.20
CA LYS A 124 -18.68 -29.21 -18.24
C LYS A 124 -18.11 -29.40 -16.85
N VAL A 125 -17.41 -30.50 -16.62
CA VAL A 125 -16.60 -30.73 -15.42
C VAL A 125 -15.14 -30.95 -15.85
N GLU A 126 -14.25 -30.07 -15.39
CA GLU A 126 -12.81 -30.21 -15.58
C GLU A 126 -12.14 -30.51 -14.25
N LYS A 127 -11.35 -31.58 -14.21
CA LYS A 127 -10.52 -31.95 -13.06
C LYS A 127 -9.06 -31.84 -13.44
N ARG A 128 -8.28 -31.14 -12.61
CA ARG A 128 -6.84 -30.99 -12.81
C ARG A 128 -6.10 -31.23 -11.51
N ALA A 129 -5.10 -32.09 -11.54
CA ALA A 129 -4.13 -32.21 -10.47
C ALA A 129 -3.14 -31.04 -10.53
N GLN A 130 -2.92 -30.37 -9.40
CA GLN A 130 -1.91 -29.34 -9.21
C GLN A 130 -0.94 -29.78 -8.13
N ARG A 131 0.35 -29.66 -8.45
CA ARG A 131 1.44 -29.87 -7.50
C ARG A 131 1.95 -28.51 -7.04
N ARG A 132 2.10 -28.33 -5.73
CA ARG A 132 2.66 -27.13 -5.12
C ARG A 132 3.96 -27.45 -4.40
N LYS A 133 5.03 -26.90 -4.95
CA LYS A 133 6.37 -27.01 -4.38
C LYS A 133 6.44 -26.33 -3.02
N PRO A 134 7.25 -26.85 -2.08
CA PRO A 134 7.52 -26.16 -0.84
C PRO A 134 8.13 -24.78 -1.09
N PRO A 135 7.85 -23.81 -0.22
CA PRO A 135 8.58 -22.56 -0.26
C PRO A 135 10.04 -22.76 0.17
N PRO A 136 10.97 -21.92 -0.33
CA PRO A 136 12.35 -21.97 0.13
C PRO A 136 12.47 -21.53 1.60
N PRO A 137 13.58 -21.90 2.28
CA PRO A 137 13.98 -21.32 3.54
C PRO A 137 14.00 -19.79 3.49
N PHE A 138 13.92 -19.15 4.66
CA PHE A 138 13.91 -17.70 4.70
C PHE A 138 15.25 -17.11 4.27
N ILE A 139 15.17 -16.09 3.41
CA ILE A 139 16.16 -15.04 3.27
C ILE A 139 15.62 -13.76 3.92
N THR A 140 16.44 -12.73 4.07
CA THR A 140 16.08 -11.51 4.81
C THR A 140 14.80 -10.85 4.31
N SER A 141 14.65 -10.72 2.98
CA SER A 141 13.47 -10.14 2.34
C SER A 141 12.20 -10.93 2.68
N THR A 142 12.23 -12.24 2.47
CA THR A 142 11.08 -13.13 2.73
C THR A 142 10.72 -13.23 4.21
N LEU A 143 11.70 -13.18 5.12
CA LEU A 143 11.44 -13.15 6.56
C LEU A 143 10.74 -11.84 6.95
N GLN A 144 11.22 -10.70 6.47
CA GLN A 144 10.58 -9.40 6.73
C GLN A 144 9.15 -9.36 6.19
N GLN A 145 8.91 -9.91 5.00
CA GLN A 145 7.59 -10.01 4.41
C GLN A 145 6.62 -10.84 5.25
N GLU A 146 7.00 -12.08 5.61
CA GLU A 146 6.12 -12.98 6.35
C GLU A 146 5.94 -12.54 7.81
N ALA A 147 6.98 -12.01 8.46
CA ALA A 147 6.87 -11.45 9.80
C ALA A 147 5.92 -10.24 9.84
N ASN A 148 5.91 -9.40 8.80
CA ASN A 148 4.97 -8.28 8.71
C ASN A 148 3.53 -8.75 8.45
N ARG A 149 3.34 -9.75 7.58
CA ARG A 149 2.00 -10.29 7.26
C ARG A 149 1.41 -11.06 8.44
N LYS A 150 2.15 -12.04 8.97
CA LYS A 150 1.67 -13.00 9.98
C LYS A 150 1.82 -12.50 11.41
N LEU A 151 2.91 -11.80 11.72
CA LEU A 151 3.22 -11.37 13.09
C LEU A 151 3.00 -9.86 13.32
N SER A 152 2.61 -9.12 12.28
CA SER A 152 2.46 -7.65 12.30
C SER A 152 3.72 -6.92 12.78
N LEU A 153 4.92 -7.49 12.53
CA LEU A 153 6.20 -6.85 12.82
C LEU A 153 6.57 -5.89 11.70
N SER A 154 7.01 -4.67 12.03
CA SER A 154 7.73 -3.83 11.07
C SER A 154 9.04 -4.48 10.64
N SER A 155 9.62 -4.03 9.53
CA SER A 155 10.94 -4.47 9.06
C SER A 155 11.99 -4.30 10.18
N LYS A 156 11.94 -3.20 10.93
CA LYS A 156 12.85 -2.92 12.04
C LYS A 156 12.66 -3.87 13.21
N GLU A 157 11.43 -4.07 13.67
CA GLU A 157 11.15 -4.99 14.78
C GLU A 157 11.52 -6.42 14.42
N CYS A 158 11.24 -6.85 13.18
CA CYS A 158 11.66 -8.15 12.67
C CYS A 158 13.18 -8.32 12.74
N MET A 159 13.95 -7.36 12.22
CA MET A 159 15.41 -7.46 12.21
C MET A 159 16.04 -7.34 13.61
N LEU A 160 15.49 -6.53 14.50
CA LEU A 160 15.94 -6.46 15.90
C LEU A 160 15.66 -7.77 16.65
N THR A 161 14.49 -8.37 16.43
CA THR A 161 14.12 -9.66 17.04
C THR A 161 15.03 -10.77 16.50
N ALA A 162 15.25 -10.81 15.18
CA ALA A 162 16.15 -11.78 14.56
C ALA A 162 17.61 -11.61 15.03
N GLN A 163 18.09 -10.37 15.22
CA GLN A 163 19.42 -10.10 15.79
C GLN A 163 19.58 -10.75 17.16
N LYS A 164 18.60 -10.58 18.06
CA LYS A 164 18.64 -11.20 19.40
C LYS A 164 18.65 -12.72 19.33
N LEU A 165 17.82 -13.31 18.45
CA LEU A 165 17.80 -14.76 18.25
C LEU A 165 19.15 -15.28 17.74
N TYR A 166 19.79 -14.54 16.84
CA TYR A 166 21.12 -14.87 16.33
C TYR A 166 22.19 -14.77 17.42
N GLU A 167 22.21 -13.66 18.18
CA GLU A 167 23.16 -13.45 19.29
C GLU A 167 22.99 -14.47 20.42
N SER A 168 21.78 -15.01 20.59
CA SER A 168 21.47 -16.08 21.55
C SER A 168 21.80 -17.48 20.99
N GLY A 169 22.33 -17.58 19.77
CA GLY A 169 22.68 -18.86 19.14
C GLY A 169 21.48 -19.71 18.72
N LEU A 170 20.29 -19.11 18.52
CA LEU A 170 19.06 -19.84 18.18
C LEU A 170 18.78 -19.88 16.67
N ILE A 171 19.26 -18.91 15.90
CA ILE A 171 19.13 -18.90 14.43
C ILE A 171 20.46 -18.58 13.76
N THR A 172 20.56 -18.89 12.46
CA THR A 172 21.67 -18.44 11.60
C THR A 172 21.60 -16.94 11.31
N TYR A 173 22.63 -16.40 10.66
CA TYR A 173 22.75 -14.98 10.38
C TYR A 173 21.56 -14.45 9.54
N MET A 174 20.89 -13.42 10.05
CA MET A 174 19.62 -12.92 9.52
C MET A 174 19.75 -11.96 8.32
N ARG A 175 20.96 -11.61 7.89
CA ARG A 175 21.23 -10.77 6.71
C ARG A 175 21.85 -11.62 5.60
N THR A 176 20.98 -12.28 4.84
CA THR A 176 21.34 -13.26 3.82
C THR A 176 20.36 -13.15 2.64
N ASP A 177 20.88 -13.34 1.44
CA ASP A 177 20.13 -13.48 0.20
C ASP A 177 20.19 -14.92 -0.34
N ASN A 178 20.83 -15.84 0.38
CA ASN A 178 21.01 -17.22 -0.04
C ASN A 178 19.92 -18.13 0.55
N PRO A 179 19.04 -18.73 -0.27
CA PRO A 179 18.00 -19.64 0.21
C PRO A 179 18.48 -21.09 0.42
N ILE A 180 19.76 -21.41 0.21
CA ILE A 180 20.26 -22.79 0.13
C ILE A 180 20.81 -23.25 1.49
N LEU A 181 20.21 -24.29 2.07
CA LEU A 181 20.73 -24.98 3.26
C LEU A 181 22.04 -25.72 2.95
N SER A 182 23.00 -25.75 3.90
CA SER A 182 24.12 -26.69 3.82
C SER A 182 23.65 -28.15 3.91
N GLU A 183 24.52 -29.07 3.50
CA GLU A 183 24.24 -30.51 3.55
C GLU A 183 23.91 -30.99 4.97
N SER A 184 24.61 -30.48 5.98
CA SER A 184 24.35 -30.83 7.38
C SER A 184 23.00 -30.29 7.85
N ALA A 185 22.69 -29.02 7.54
CA ALA A 185 21.42 -28.41 7.90
C ALA A 185 20.23 -29.08 7.19
N LEU A 186 20.40 -29.48 5.93
CA LEU A 186 19.42 -30.25 5.17
C LEU A 186 19.14 -31.60 5.85
N ALA A 187 20.17 -32.35 6.21
CA ALA A 187 20.00 -33.63 6.89
C ALA A 187 19.27 -33.48 8.24
N ILE A 188 19.62 -32.46 9.04
CA ILE A 188 18.97 -32.17 10.33
C ILE A 188 17.51 -31.76 10.12
N ALA A 189 17.24 -30.86 9.16
CA ALA A 189 15.88 -30.42 8.84
C ALA A 189 15.00 -31.59 8.39
N SER A 190 15.50 -32.43 7.47
CA SER A 190 14.79 -33.61 6.97
C SER A 190 14.51 -34.61 8.09
N LYS A 191 15.49 -34.86 8.96
CA LYS A 191 15.29 -35.72 10.13
C LYS A 191 14.23 -35.15 11.07
N ARG A 192 14.28 -33.85 11.39
CA ARG A 192 13.28 -33.21 12.24
C ARG A 192 11.89 -33.20 11.63
N ALA A 193 11.78 -32.96 10.33
CA ALA A 193 10.49 -33.04 9.63
C ALA A 193 9.91 -34.46 9.69
N ALA A 194 10.74 -35.49 9.51
CA ALA A 194 10.31 -36.88 9.61
C ALA A 194 9.88 -37.27 11.04
N GLU A 195 10.57 -36.79 12.08
CA GLU A 195 10.20 -37.03 13.47
C GLU A 195 8.85 -36.39 13.86
N ILE A 196 8.53 -35.21 13.30
CA ILE A 196 7.32 -34.46 13.64
C ILE A 196 6.13 -34.89 12.77
N PHE A 197 6.34 -35.11 11.47
CA PHE A 197 5.27 -35.30 10.49
C PHE A 197 5.23 -36.71 9.88
N GLY A 198 6.15 -37.59 10.26
CA GLY A 198 6.29 -38.94 9.70
C GLY A 198 7.31 -39.01 8.55
N PRO A 199 7.97 -40.17 8.36
CA PRO A 199 9.00 -40.36 7.34
C PRO A 199 8.49 -40.11 5.90
N GLU A 200 7.22 -40.36 5.62
CA GLU A 200 6.56 -40.14 4.34
C GLU A 200 6.39 -38.65 3.96
N ALA A 201 6.50 -37.75 4.95
CA ALA A 201 6.39 -36.32 4.74
C ALA A 201 7.66 -35.71 4.11
N VAL A 202 8.75 -36.48 4.05
CA VAL A 202 10.06 -36.04 3.57
C VAL A 202 10.44 -36.83 2.31
N PRO A 203 10.87 -36.17 1.23
CA PRO A 203 11.29 -36.86 0.02
C PRO A 203 12.65 -37.55 0.23
N PRO A 204 13.04 -38.49 -0.65
CA PRO A 204 14.38 -39.04 -0.66
C PRO A 204 15.46 -37.94 -0.69
N ALA A 205 16.59 -38.18 -0.04
CA ALA A 205 17.64 -37.17 0.20
C ALA A 205 18.15 -36.51 -1.08
N ASP A 206 18.19 -37.24 -2.20
CA ASP A 206 18.63 -36.73 -3.49
C ASP A 206 17.60 -35.80 -4.15
N ALA A 207 16.33 -35.86 -3.75
CA ALA A 207 15.22 -35.06 -4.29
C ALA A 207 14.93 -33.78 -3.49
N ALA A 208 15.35 -33.72 -2.23
CA ALA A 208 15.25 -32.51 -1.40
C ALA A 208 16.07 -31.36 -2.03
N HIS A 209 15.52 -30.14 -2.05
CA HIS A 209 16.14 -28.92 -2.60
C HIS A 209 16.55 -28.88 -4.09
N ARG A 210 16.33 -29.92 -4.92
CA ARG A 210 16.66 -29.92 -6.38
C ARG A 210 16.12 -28.72 -7.19
N ASN A 211 15.16 -27.96 -6.65
CA ASN A 211 14.43 -26.91 -7.35
C ASN A 211 14.69 -25.49 -6.83
N ILE A 212 15.53 -25.30 -5.80
CA ILE A 212 15.85 -23.96 -5.30
C ILE A 212 16.91 -23.35 -6.22
N LYS A 213 16.53 -22.32 -6.98
CA LYS A 213 17.47 -21.59 -7.85
C LYS A 213 18.28 -20.60 -7.02
N LYS A 214 19.59 -20.57 -7.28
CA LYS A 214 20.50 -19.56 -6.72
C LYS A 214 20.15 -18.18 -7.30
N PRO A 215 19.97 -17.13 -6.49
CA PRO A 215 19.83 -15.76 -7.00
C PRO A 215 21.10 -15.33 -7.75
N LYS A 216 20.95 -14.57 -8.84
CA LYS A 216 22.09 -13.94 -9.53
C LYS A 216 22.69 -12.87 -8.61
N GLY A 217 24.01 -12.90 -8.38
CA GLY A 217 24.71 -11.88 -7.59
C GLY A 217 24.66 -12.06 -6.08
N SER A 218 24.24 -13.23 -5.57
CA SER A 218 24.24 -13.52 -4.13
C SER A 218 25.64 -13.38 -3.53
N GLN A 219 25.73 -12.71 -2.38
CA GLN A 219 26.96 -12.70 -1.57
C GLN A 219 27.08 -14.07 -0.88
N GLU A 220 27.71 -15.03 -1.58
CA GLU A 220 27.67 -16.48 -1.34
C GLU A 220 28.19 -16.98 0.03
N ALA A 221 28.49 -16.11 0.99
CA ALA A 221 29.15 -16.46 2.25
C ALA A 221 28.20 -16.88 3.38
N HIS A 222 26.88 -16.81 3.19
CA HIS A 222 25.91 -17.06 4.26
C HIS A 222 24.88 -18.12 3.88
N GLU A 223 24.42 -18.88 4.87
CA GLU A 223 23.26 -19.77 4.76
C GLU A 223 21.94 -18.98 4.84
N PRO A 224 20.79 -19.59 4.50
CA PRO A 224 19.49 -19.01 4.79
C PRO A 224 19.27 -18.84 6.28
N ILE A 225 18.26 -18.05 6.62
CA ILE A 225 17.76 -17.88 7.99
C ILE A 225 16.97 -19.13 8.39
N ARG A 226 17.56 -19.90 9.31
CA ARG A 226 17.03 -21.16 9.84
C ARG A 226 17.40 -21.30 11.31
N PRO A 227 16.80 -22.25 12.06
CA PRO A 227 17.28 -22.58 13.39
C PRO A 227 18.76 -22.96 13.38
N ALA A 228 19.50 -22.52 14.39
CA ALA A 228 20.85 -22.99 14.64
C ALA A 228 20.81 -24.42 15.18
N VAL A 229 21.92 -25.15 15.00
CA VAL A 229 22.07 -26.49 15.58
C VAL A 229 22.46 -26.28 17.04
N SER A 230 21.69 -26.86 17.96
CA SER A 230 22.02 -26.81 19.39
C SER A 230 23.21 -27.72 19.69
N ASP A 231 24.24 -27.18 20.34
CA ASP A 231 25.40 -27.96 20.79
C ASP A 231 25.00 -29.08 21.77
N ALA A 232 23.92 -28.88 22.54
CA ALA A 232 23.46 -29.83 23.53
C ALA A 232 22.72 -31.04 22.92
N THR A 233 21.99 -30.84 21.83
CA THR A 233 21.13 -31.90 21.24
C THR A 233 21.58 -32.35 19.85
N GLY A 234 22.51 -31.62 19.21
CA GLY A 234 22.93 -31.85 17.84
C GLY A 234 21.81 -31.66 16.80
N THR A 235 20.72 -30.98 17.17
CA THR A 235 19.55 -30.75 16.30
C THR A 235 18.96 -29.35 16.52
N PHE A 236 17.90 -29.04 15.77
CA PHE A 236 17.10 -27.82 15.97
C PHE A 236 16.20 -27.99 17.20
N LEU A 237 16.23 -27.00 18.10
CA LEU A 237 15.31 -26.95 19.23
C LEU A 237 13.88 -26.76 18.73
N LEU A 238 12.93 -27.48 19.31
CA LEU A 238 11.52 -27.19 19.09
C LEU A 238 11.19 -25.80 19.67
N PRO A 239 10.22 -25.06 19.11
CA PRO A 239 9.84 -23.74 19.64
C PRO A 239 9.59 -23.74 21.17
N LYS A 240 8.96 -24.80 21.70
CA LYS A 240 8.69 -24.95 23.14
C LYS A 240 9.94 -25.21 24.00
N GLU A 241 11.03 -25.70 23.41
CA GLU A 241 12.29 -26.02 24.09
C GLU A 241 13.22 -24.81 24.20
N THR A 242 12.95 -23.74 23.43
CA THR A 242 13.80 -22.53 23.39
C THR A 242 13.71 -21.67 24.65
N GLY A 243 12.64 -21.81 25.44
CA GLY A 243 12.34 -20.90 26.56
C GLY A 243 11.96 -19.47 26.14
N LEU A 244 11.77 -19.21 24.84
CA LEU A 244 11.39 -17.89 24.34
C LEU A 244 9.91 -17.57 24.65
N HIS A 245 9.62 -16.27 24.71
CA HIS A 245 8.26 -15.74 24.86
C HIS A 245 7.98 -14.59 23.87
N GLY A 246 6.70 -14.24 23.72
CA GLY A 246 6.29 -13.08 22.92
C GLY A 246 6.75 -13.12 21.46
N LYS A 247 7.26 -11.99 20.95
CA LYS A 247 7.67 -11.83 19.56
C LYS A 247 8.88 -12.69 19.17
N GLU A 248 9.79 -12.93 20.10
CA GLU A 248 10.97 -13.79 19.86
C GLU A 248 10.54 -15.24 19.63
N ALA A 249 9.63 -15.77 20.46
CA ALA A 249 9.06 -17.10 20.26
C ALA A 249 8.31 -17.23 18.94
N GLN A 250 7.47 -16.24 18.62
CA GLN A 250 6.70 -16.22 17.37
C GLN A 250 7.60 -16.18 16.13
N LEU A 251 8.68 -15.37 16.15
CA LEU A 251 9.59 -15.27 15.01
C LEU A 251 10.43 -16.55 14.86
N TYR A 252 10.92 -17.13 15.96
CA TYR A 252 11.62 -18.41 15.93
C TYR A 252 10.72 -19.52 15.39
N GLU A 253 9.48 -19.63 15.87
CA GLU A 253 8.51 -20.61 15.40
C GLU A 253 8.25 -20.48 13.90
N LEU A 254 8.09 -19.25 13.40
CA LEU A 254 7.93 -18.99 11.98
C LEU A 254 9.15 -19.48 11.17
N ILE A 255 10.36 -19.17 11.62
CA ILE A 255 11.63 -19.59 10.99
C ILE A 255 11.75 -21.12 11.00
N PHE A 256 11.43 -21.75 12.13
CA PHE A 256 11.45 -23.20 12.31
C PHE A 256 10.48 -23.89 11.34
N GLN A 257 9.23 -23.46 11.31
CA GLN A 257 8.18 -24.00 10.43
C GLN A 257 8.55 -23.87 8.95
N ARG A 258 9.05 -22.69 8.52
CA ARG A 258 9.47 -22.46 7.12
C ARG A 258 10.65 -23.35 6.73
N THR A 259 11.60 -23.54 7.64
CA THR A 259 12.77 -24.42 7.42
C THR A 259 12.32 -25.87 7.23
N LEU A 260 11.45 -26.39 8.10
CA LEU A 260 10.95 -27.77 7.94
C LEU A 260 10.10 -27.93 6.68
N ALA A 261 9.19 -26.99 6.42
CA ALA A 261 8.37 -27.01 5.21
C ALA A 261 9.22 -27.12 3.94
N SER A 262 10.34 -26.38 3.87
CA SER A 262 11.22 -26.33 2.70
C SER A 262 11.85 -27.67 2.29
N VAL A 263 11.95 -28.61 3.23
CA VAL A 263 12.53 -29.95 3.00
C VAL A 263 11.47 -31.05 2.91
N MET A 264 10.18 -30.71 2.98
CA MET A 264 9.08 -31.68 2.91
C MET A 264 8.62 -31.94 1.48
N CYS A 265 7.81 -33.00 1.30
CA CYS A 265 7.18 -33.34 0.04
C CYS A 265 6.25 -32.22 -0.46
N ASP A 266 6.09 -32.12 -1.78
CA ASP A 266 5.11 -31.22 -2.38
C ASP A 266 3.68 -31.50 -1.91
N ALA A 267 2.86 -30.45 -1.86
CA ALA A 267 1.43 -30.61 -1.70
C ALA A 267 0.79 -30.98 -3.04
N GLU A 268 -0.17 -31.89 -3.01
CA GLU A 268 -0.92 -32.35 -4.18
C GLU A 268 -2.38 -32.00 -4.01
N LEU A 269 -2.95 -31.27 -4.96
CA LEU A 269 -4.30 -30.73 -4.90
C LEU A 269 -5.07 -31.12 -6.14
N ASP A 270 -6.35 -31.45 -5.96
CA ASP A 270 -7.28 -31.65 -7.05
C ASP A 270 -8.15 -30.39 -7.17
N LEU A 271 -8.08 -29.73 -8.33
CA LEU A 271 -8.93 -28.61 -8.68
C LEU A 271 -10.05 -29.11 -9.58
N THR A 272 -11.28 -28.82 -9.19
CA THR A 272 -12.47 -29.07 -9.99
C THR A 272 -13.05 -27.73 -10.43
N SER A 273 -13.20 -27.54 -11.73
CA SER A 273 -13.94 -26.42 -12.31
C SER A 273 -15.19 -26.98 -12.96
N VAL A 274 -16.35 -26.42 -12.64
CA VAL A 274 -17.64 -26.82 -13.20
C VAL A 274 -18.27 -25.62 -13.88
N ASP A 275 -18.58 -25.78 -15.16
CA ASP A 275 -19.41 -24.85 -15.91
C ASP A 275 -20.85 -25.34 -15.88
N ILE A 276 -21.77 -24.45 -15.49
CA ILE A 276 -23.20 -24.69 -15.34
C ILE A 276 -23.94 -23.77 -16.31
N LEU A 277 -24.78 -24.33 -17.16
CA LEU A 277 -25.66 -23.56 -18.04
C LEU A 277 -26.97 -23.28 -17.32
N GLY A 278 -27.31 -22.00 -17.18
CA GLY A 278 -28.66 -21.52 -16.87
C GLY A 278 -29.35 -21.12 -18.17
N GLU A 279 -30.39 -21.85 -18.54
CA GLU A 279 -31.16 -21.62 -19.77
C GLU A 279 -32.61 -21.27 -19.43
N PRO A 280 -33.08 -20.04 -19.70
CA PRO A 280 -34.46 -19.65 -19.48
C PRO A 280 -35.44 -20.50 -20.29
N ALA A 281 -36.67 -20.67 -19.80
CA ALA A 281 -37.72 -21.35 -20.55
C ALA A 281 -38.13 -20.57 -21.82
N ASP A 282 -38.15 -19.24 -21.74
CA ASP A 282 -38.32 -18.33 -22.88
C ASP A 282 -37.00 -18.15 -23.62
N ARG A 283 -36.86 -18.83 -24.77
CA ARG A 283 -35.65 -18.78 -25.61
C ARG A 283 -35.37 -17.43 -26.27
N SER A 284 -36.26 -16.44 -26.12
CA SER A 284 -35.95 -15.05 -26.50
C SER A 284 -35.08 -14.33 -25.47
N ARG A 285 -34.92 -14.92 -24.27
CA ARG A 285 -34.05 -14.42 -23.20
C ARG A 285 -32.67 -15.06 -23.28
N ASP A 286 -31.66 -14.31 -22.87
CA ASP A 286 -30.28 -14.74 -22.85
C ASP A 286 -30.04 -15.91 -21.88
N SER A 287 -29.33 -16.93 -22.34
CA SER A 287 -28.74 -17.96 -21.48
C SER A 287 -27.45 -17.46 -20.82
N ALA A 288 -26.98 -18.14 -19.77
CA ALA A 288 -25.69 -17.80 -19.16
C ALA A 288 -24.95 -19.03 -18.65
N THR A 289 -23.61 -19.01 -18.78
CA THR A 289 -22.75 -20.01 -18.15
C THR A 289 -22.20 -19.45 -16.83
N PHE A 290 -22.40 -20.19 -15.76
CA PHE A 290 -21.85 -19.95 -14.43
C PHE A 290 -20.70 -20.91 -14.16
N ARG A 291 -19.70 -20.48 -13.41
CA ARG A 291 -18.55 -21.30 -13.02
C ARG A 291 -18.47 -21.43 -11.51
N ALA A 292 -18.36 -22.67 -11.05
CA ALA A 292 -17.97 -23.00 -9.70
C ALA A 292 -16.56 -23.61 -9.72
N THR A 293 -15.70 -23.20 -8.79
CA THR A 293 -14.39 -23.83 -8.59
C THR A 293 -14.30 -24.38 -7.19
N GLY A 294 -13.77 -25.59 -7.08
CA GLY A 294 -13.52 -26.28 -5.83
C GLY A 294 -12.11 -26.83 -5.79
N ARG A 295 -11.57 -26.94 -4.59
CA ARG A 295 -10.22 -27.43 -4.34
C ARG A 295 -10.24 -28.44 -3.22
N VAL A 296 -9.58 -29.57 -3.41
CA VAL A 296 -9.37 -30.58 -2.37
C VAL A 296 -7.88 -30.87 -2.26
N ILE A 297 -7.34 -30.79 -1.05
CA ILE A 297 -5.96 -31.19 -0.78
C ILE A 297 -5.94 -32.72 -0.71
N ARG A 298 -5.27 -33.36 -1.67
CA ARG A 298 -5.10 -34.83 -1.72
C ARG A 298 -3.91 -35.27 -0.87
N LYS A 299 -2.81 -34.51 -0.92
CA LYS A 299 -1.66 -34.67 -0.02
C LYS A 299 -1.25 -33.31 0.51
N HIS A 300 -1.15 -33.19 1.83
CA HIS A 300 -0.79 -31.93 2.49
C HIS A 300 0.68 -31.57 2.26
N GLY A 301 1.60 -32.55 2.27
CA GLY A 301 3.03 -32.30 2.10
C GLY A 301 3.53 -31.24 3.09
N TRP A 302 4.33 -30.30 2.59
CA TRP A 302 4.85 -29.16 3.35
C TRP A 302 3.79 -28.29 4.04
N MET A 303 2.52 -28.33 3.59
CA MET A 303 1.43 -27.53 4.17
C MET A 303 1.05 -27.99 5.59
N LEU A 304 1.53 -29.15 6.04
CA LEU A 304 1.41 -29.58 7.45
C LEU A 304 2.27 -28.71 8.39
N ALA A 305 3.40 -28.21 7.90
CA ALA A 305 4.35 -27.43 8.71
C ALA A 305 4.15 -25.92 8.56
N TYR A 306 3.74 -25.45 7.38
CA TYR A 306 3.67 -24.03 7.06
C TYR A 306 2.54 -23.72 6.08
N LEU A 307 1.78 -22.65 6.34
CA LEU A 307 0.82 -22.09 5.37
C LEU A 307 1.38 -20.80 4.81
N ASP A 308 1.53 -20.70 3.48
CA ASP A 308 1.98 -19.45 2.86
C ASP A 308 0.87 -18.38 2.91
N SER A 309 1.22 -17.11 3.01
CA SER A 309 0.21 -16.02 3.02
C SER A 309 -0.63 -16.00 1.74
N SER A 310 -0.13 -16.51 0.60
CA SER A 310 -0.95 -16.71 -0.60
C SER A 310 -2.08 -17.72 -0.40
N ASP A 311 -1.93 -18.63 0.57
CA ASP A 311 -2.84 -19.75 0.81
C ASP A 311 -3.93 -19.37 1.78
N GLU A 312 -3.60 -18.52 2.76
CA GLU A 312 -4.58 -17.89 3.66
C GLU A 312 -5.57 -17.02 2.87
N GLN A 313 -5.09 -16.27 1.86
CA GLN A 313 -5.96 -15.48 0.98
C GLN A 313 -6.87 -16.31 0.08
N GLN A 314 -6.55 -17.60 -0.13
CA GLN A 314 -7.38 -18.56 -0.86
C GLN A 314 -8.34 -19.33 0.07
N GLY A 315 -8.47 -18.92 1.33
CA GLY A 315 -9.17 -19.63 2.41
C GLY A 315 -10.67 -19.84 2.25
N ASP A 316 -11.28 -19.44 1.13
CA ASP A 316 -12.71 -19.63 0.84
C ASP A 316 -12.91 -20.57 -0.37
N THR A 317 -12.17 -21.68 -0.42
CA THR A 317 -12.36 -22.70 -1.45
C THR A 317 -13.47 -23.65 -1.03
N GLN A 318 -14.66 -23.43 -1.58
CA GLN A 318 -15.79 -24.34 -1.40
C GLN A 318 -15.43 -25.77 -1.84
N ARG A 319 -15.90 -26.76 -1.09
CA ARG A 319 -15.93 -28.14 -1.58
C ARG A 319 -17.14 -28.29 -2.48
N LEU A 320 -16.90 -28.71 -3.72
CA LEU A 320 -17.99 -29.02 -4.64
C LEU A 320 -18.49 -30.45 -4.39
N PRO A 321 -19.81 -30.71 -4.50
CA PRO A 321 -20.33 -32.06 -4.52
C PRO A 321 -19.82 -32.83 -5.74
N PHE A 322 -20.01 -34.14 -5.76
CA PHE A 322 -19.80 -34.91 -6.98
C PHE A 322 -20.77 -34.45 -8.08
N LEU A 323 -20.21 -34.01 -9.22
CA LEU A 323 -20.96 -33.46 -10.35
C LEU A 323 -20.56 -34.17 -11.65
N GLN A 324 -21.53 -34.42 -12.51
CA GLN A 324 -21.36 -35.04 -13.83
C GLN A 324 -21.93 -34.14 -14.94
N SER A 325 -21.44 -34.31 -16.17
CA SER A 325 -22.02 -33.63 -17.34
C SER A 325 -23.51 -33.93 -17.46
N ASP A 326 -24.28 -32.93 -17.91
CA ASP A 326 -25.72 -33.00 -18.14
C ASP A 326 -26.58 -33.22 -16.88
N GLN A 327 -25.96 -33.25 -15.70
CA GLN A 327 -26.66 -33.33 -14.43
C GLN A 327 -27.52 -32.09 -14.18
N GLU A 328 -28.77 -32.31 -13.79
CA GLU A 328 -29.69 -31.26 -13.39
C GLU A 328 -29.39 -30.74 -11.98
N LEU A 329 -29.53 -29.43 -11.82
CA LEU A 329 -29.29 -28.70 -10.58
C LEU A 329 -30.52 -27.89 -10.21
N LEU A 330 -30.68 -27.63 -8.92
CA LEU A 330 -31.68 -26.69 -8.43
C LEU A 330 -31.01 -25.38 -8.05
N CYS A 331 -31.43 -24.27 -8.66
CA CYS A 331 -31.04 -22.93 -8.26
C CYS A 331 -32.01 -22.40 -7.22
N SER A 332 -31.57 -22.32 -5.97
CA SER A 332 -32.39 -21.80 -4.87
C SER A 332 -32.39 -20.28 -4.81
N GLU A 333 -31.33 -19.66 -5.31
CA GLU A 333 -31.16 -18.21 -5.26
C GLU A 333 -30.24 -17.70 -6.37
N LEU A 334 -30.62 -16.56 -6.96
CA LEU A 334 -29.80 -15.82 -7.91
C LEU A 334 -29.68 -14.37 -7.44
N ARG A 335 -28.45 -13.91 -7.20
CA ARG A 335 -28.11 -12.57 -6.74
C ARG A 335 -27.31 -11.82 -7.79
N LEU A 336 -27.49 -10.51 -7.82
CA LEU A 336 -26.66 -9.58 -8.59
C LEU A 336 -25.67 -8.95 -7.62
N ASP A 337 -24.38 -9.09 -7.91
CA ASP A 337 -23.34 -8.42 -7.14
C ASP A 337 -22.79 -7.25 -7.97
N GLU A 338 -22.81 -6.06 -7.37
CA GLU A 338 -22.23 -4.84 -7.96
C GLU A 338 -20.79 -4.69 -7.48
N HIS A 339 -19.87 -4.54 -8.44
CA HIS A 339 -18.45 -4.39 -8.19
C HIS A 339 -17.95 -3.07 -8.77
N SER A 340 -16.84 -2.60 -8.21
CA SER A 340 -16.08 -1.50 -8.76
C SER A 340 -14.61 -1.86 -8.74
N THR A 341 -13.90 -1.58 -9.83
CA THR A 341 -12.45 -1.73 -9.86
C THR A 341 -11.82 -0.81 -8.83
N LYS A 342 -10.78 -1.30 -8.15
CA LYS A 342 -10.09 -0.55 -7.10
C LYS A 342 -8.74 -0.07 -7.63
N PRO A 343 -8.28 1.12 -7.22
CA PRO A 343 -6.95 1.58 -7.57
C PRO A 343 -5.90 0.63 -6.99
N PRO A 344 -4.69 0.56 -7.57
CA PRO A 344 -3.64 -0.32 -7.08
C PRO A 344 -3.34 -0.05 -5.60
N ALA A 345 -3.16 -1.11 -4.82
CA ALA A 345 -2.95 -0.97 -3.38
C ALA A 345 -1.64 -0.21 -3.09
N ARG A 346 -1.65 0.63 -2.05
CA ARG A 346 -0.42 1.22 -1.52
C ARG A 346 0.53 0.13 -1.02
N TYR A 347 1.82 0.45 -0.99
CA TYR A 347 2.81 -0.45 -0.42
C TYR A 347 2.68 -0.49 1.10
N THR A 348 2.63 -1.68 1.68
CA THR A 348 3.09 -1.94 3.05
C THR A 348 4.61 -2.07 3.08
N GLU A 349 5.22 -2.11 4.26
CA GLU A 349 6.65 -2.46 4.39
C GLU A 349 6.99 -3.79 3.70
N ALA A 350 6.17 -4.83 3.90
CA ALA A 350 6.38 -6.13 3.25
C ALA A 350 6.42 -6.02 1.73
N THR A 351 5.40 -5.38 1.14
CA THR A 351 5.30 -5.26 -0.32
C THR A 351 6.35 -4.33 -0.89
N LEU A 352 6.83 -3.34 -0.12
CA LEU A 352 7.95 -2.50 -0.56
C LEU A 352 9.27 -3.26 -0.55
N VAL A 353 9.55 -4.06 0.49
CA VAL A 353 10.74 -4.94 0.53
C VAL A 353 10.73 -5.90 -0.65
N LYS A 354 9.59 -6.49 -0.96
CA LYS A 354 9.41 -7.37 -2.12
C LYS A 354 9.74 -6.64 -3.43
N GLU A 355 9.18 -5.45 -3.63
CA GLU A 355 9.40 -4.64 -4.83
C GLU A 355 10.88 -4.24 -4.98
N LEU A 356 11.52 -3.81 -3.88
CA LEU A 356 12.94 -3.46 -3.86
C LEU A 356 13.83 -4.65 -4.24
N GLU A 357 13.54 -5.84 -3.71
CA GLU A 357 14.22 -7.08 -4.06
C GLU A 357 14.04 -7.46 -5.54
N GLU A 358 12.81 -7.46 -6.05
CA GLU A 358 12.51 -7.81 -7.46
C GLU A 358 13.19 -6.86 -8.46
N LEU A 359 13.37 -5.59 -8.07
CA LEU A 359 14.07 -4.58 -8.87
C LEU A 359 15.59 -4.59 -8.68
N GLY A 360 16.14 -5.44 -7.81
CA GLY A 360 17.58 -5.47 -7.49
C GLY A 360 18.07 -4.22 -6.75
N VAL A 361 17.16 -3.52 -6.07
CA VAL A 361 17.42 -2.27 -5.35
C VAL A 361 17.56 -2.57 -3.86
N GLY A 362 18.72 -2.26 -3.31
CA GLY A 362 19.04 -2.59 -1.92
C GLY A 362 19.55 -4.03 -1.76
N ARG A 363 19.77 -4.40 -0.50
CA ARG A 363 20.42 -5.65 -0.06
C ARG A 363 19.82 -6.05 1.30
N PRO A 364 20.03 -7.29 1.77
CA PRO A 364 19.63 -7.73 3.10
C PRO A 364 19.97 -6.74 4.24
N SER A 365 21.09 -6.04 4.13
CA SER A 365 21.55 -5.05 5.12
C SER A 365 20.87 -3.69 5.02
N THR A 366 20.16 -3.37 3.92
CA THR A 366 19.68 -2.01 3.65
C THR A 366 18.16 -1.86 3.61
N TYR A 367 17.37 -2.93 3.42
CA TYR A 367 15.90 -2.84 3.35
C TYR A 367 15.27 -2.07 4.52
N THR A 368 15.61 -2.45 5.75
CA THR A 368 15.12 -1.77 6.96
C THR A 368 15.57 -0.32 7.01
N GLN A 369 16.83 -0.05 6.70
CA GLN A 369 17.38 1.32 6.75
C GLN A 369 16.71 2.23 5.72
N ILE A 370 16.38 1.72 4.53
CA ILE A 370 15.64 2.47 3.51
C ILE A 370 14.29 2.91 4.07
N ILE A 371 13.50 1.98 4.59
CA ILE A 371 12.16 2.25 5.14
C ILE A 371 12.24 3.25 6.31
N GLU A 372 13.17 3.02 7.25
CA GLU A 372 13.35 3.90 8.40
C GLU A 372 13.81 5.30 7.98
N THR A 373 14.62 5.41 6.93
CA THR A 373 15.04 6.72 6.41
C THR A 373 13.88 7.45 5.75
N LEU A 374 13.03 6.74 4.99
CA LEU A 374 11.84 7.35 4.39
C LEU A 374 10.88 7.90 5.46
N LYS A 375 10.65 7.12 6.53
CA LYS A 375 9.81 7.54 7.67
C LYS A 375 10.45 8.68 8.46
N GLY A 376 11.71 8.52 8.86
CA GLY A 376 12.42 9.49 9.70
C GLY A 376 12.69 10.84 9.02
N ARG A 377 12.61 10.89 7.69
CA ARG A 377 12.70 12.13 6.89
C ARG A 377 11.33 12.66 6.47
N GLU A 378 10.25 12.08 6.96
CA GLU A 378 8.86 12.46 6.65
C GLU A 378 8.56 12.44 5.14
N TYR A 379 9.24 11.58 4.38
CA TYR A 379 8.87 11.31 2.98
C TYR A 379 7.62 10.44 2.89
N VAL A 380 7.38 9.63 3.91
CA VAL A 380 6.20 8.76 3.99
C VAL A 380 5.56 8.86 5.36
N SER A 381 4.23 8.80 5.39
CA SER A 381 3.41 8.61 6.57
C SER A 381 2.83 7.18 6.58
N MET A 382 2.43 6.69 7.75
CA MET A 382 1.73 5.42 7.87
C MET A 382 0.22 5.66 7.92
N GLU A 383 -0.50 5.01 7.02
CA GLU A 383 -1.97 4.91 7.05
C GLU A 383 -2.35 3.45 7.31
N GLY A 384 -2.64 3.13 8.57
CA GLY A 384 -2.70 1.74 9.02
C GLY A 384 -1.35 1.06 8.78
N LYS A 385 -1.33 0.03 7.92
CA LYS A 385 -0.10 -0.68 7.51
C LYS A 385 0.51 -0.14 6.20
N ALA A 386 -0.16 0.77 5.52
CA ALA A 386 0.27 1.29 4.22
C ALA A 386 1.19 2.51 4.37
N LEU A 387 2.15 2.63 3.46
CA LEU A 387 3.04 3.76 3.28
C LEU A 387 2.38 4.75 2.31
N SER A 388 2.06 5.95 2.79
CA SER A 388 1.48 7.05 2.02
C SER A 388 2.54 8.13 1.80
N PRO A 389 2.82 8.56 0.56
CA PRO A 389 3.84 9.59 0.32
C PRO A 389 3.34 10.96 0.76
N THR A 390 4.21 11.74 1.41
CA THR A 390 3.91 13.13 1.77
C THR A 390 4.12 14.06 0.57
N LEU A 391 3.58 15.29 0.63
CA LEU A 391 3.80 16.31 -0.41
C LEU A 391 5.29 16.59 -0.64
N ILE A 392 6.12 16.47 0.40
CA ILE A 392 7.58 16.58 0.31
C ILE A 392 8.14 15.50 -0.63
N ALA A 393 7.68 14.25 -0.51
CA ALA A 393 8.13 13.17 -1.38
C ALA A 393 7.80 13.41 -2.85
N PHE A 394 6.62 13.97 -3.16
CA PHE A 394 6.26 14.33 -4.54
C PHE A 394 7.22 15.38 -5.12
N VAL A 395 7.48 16.47 -4.40
CA VAL A 395 8.33 17.56 -4.92
C VAL A 395 9.79 17.13 -5.05
N VAL A 396 10.30 16.34 -4.09
CA VAL A 396 11.68 15.80 -4.16
C VAL A 396 11.78 14.78 -5.28
N THR A 397 10.82 13.86 -5.43
CA THR A 397 10.81 12.86 -6.51
C THR A 397 10.83 13.55 -7.87
N ARG A 398 9.97 14.54 -8.09
CA ARG A 398 9.92 15.26 -9.37
C ARG A 398 11.20 16.03 -9.66
N LEU A 399 11.82 16.67 -8.65
CA LEU A 399 13.12 17.33 -8.81
C LEU A 399 14.18 16.31 -9.26
N LEU A 400 14.23 15.14 -8.62
CA LEU A 400 15.17 14.10 -9.01
C LEU A 400 14.85 13.53 -10.40
N GLU A 401 13.58 13.34 -10.76
CA GLU A 401 13.15 12.90 -12.11
C GLU A 401 13.58 13.86 -13.22
N THR A 402 13.59 15.15 -12.91
CA THR A 402 13.90 16.18 -13.90
C THR A 402 15.40 16.38 -14.06
N TYR A 403 16.15 16.44 -12.96
CA TYR A 403 17.55 16.87 -12.97
C TYR A 403 18.57 15.76 -12.63
N PHE A 404 18.16 14.70 -11.94
CA PHE A 404 19.05 13.66 -11.40
C PHE A 404 18.47 12.25 -11.56
N ARG A 405 18.13 11.87 -12.79
CA ARG A 405 17.43 10.60 -13.09
C ARG A 405 18.11 9.35 -12.52
N ASP A 406 19.44 9.35 -12.47
CA ASP A 406 20.22 8.24 -11.92
C ASP A 406 19.90 7.92 -10.44
N PHE A 407 19.37 8.88 -9.67
CA PHE A 407 18.99 8.68 -8.26
C PHE A 407 17.70 7.89 -8.05
N ILE A 408 16.92 7.70 -9.11
CA ILE A 408 15.60 7.08 -9.06
C ILE A 408 15.43 6.00 -10.12
N ASP A 409 16.41 5.86 -11.02
CA ASP A 409 16.50 4.76 -11.97
C ASP A 409 16.89 3.49 -11.22
N THR A 410 15.99 2.52 -11.24
CA THR A 410 16.19 1.20 -10.65
C THR A 410 17.34 0.46 -11.34
N SER A 411 17.52 0.64 -12.65
CA SER A 411 18.56 -0.02 -13.43
C SER A 411 19.95 0.55 -13.10
N PHE A 412 20.07 1.87 -12.99
CA PHE A 412 21.28 2.51 -12.46
C PHE A 412 21.58 2.04 -11.03
N THR A 413 20.52 1.89 -10.23
CA THR A 413 20.62 1.41 -8.86
C THR A 413 21.20 0.01 -8.80
N ALA A 414 20.59 -0.95 -9.48
CA ALA A 414 21.08 -2.33 -9.58
C ALA A 414 22.51 -2.42 -10.13
N ARG A 415 22.84 -1.67 -11.20
CA ARG A 415 24.19 -1.68 -11.81
C ARG A 415 25.29 -1.30 -10.83
N MET A 416 25.11 -0.22 -10.06
CA MET A 416 26.11 0.16 -9.06
C MET A 416 26.21 -0.86 -7.93
N GLU A 417 25.10 -1.47 -7.48
CA GLU A 417 25.21 -2.48 -6.43
C GLU A 417 26.05 -3.66 -6.93
N GLU A 418 25.89 -4.07 -8.21
CA GLU A 418 26.77 -5.05 -8.84
C GLU A 418 28.22 -4.56 -8.92
N GLU A 419 28.48 -3.28 -9.26
CA GLU A 419 29.84 -2.73 -9.24
C GLU A 419 30.46 -2.75 -7.84
N LEU A 420 29.67 -2.52 -6.77
CA LEU A 420 30.12 -2.66 -5.38
C LEU A 420 30.46 -4.12 -5.06
N ASP A 421 29.66 -5.06 -5.54
CA ASP A 421 29.94 -6.49 -5.37
C ASP A 421 31.22 -6.91 -6.12
N ARG A 422 31.47 -6.35 -7.31
CA ARG A 422 32.72 -6.54 -8.06
C ARG A 422 33.93 -5.94 -7.34
N ILE A 423 33.77 -4.80 -6.66
CA ILE A 423 34.82 -4.22 -5.79
C ILE A 423 35.09 -5.17 -4.60
N ALA A 424 34.05 -5.71 -3.97
CA ALA A 424 34.19 -6.65 -2.85
C ALA A 424 34.92 -7.94 -3.27
N ARG A 425 34.77 -8.38 -4.53
CA ARG A 425 35.50 -9.51 -5.13
C ARG A 425 36.91 -9.16 -5.65
N GLY A 426 37.31 -7.89 -5.59
CA GLY A 426 38.61 -7.41 -6.08
C GLY A 426 38.74 -7.28 -7.59
N GLU A 427 37.62 -7.30 -8.34
CA GLU A 427 37.61 -7.19 -9.81
C GLU A 427 37.79 -5.74 -10.30
N ILE A 428 37.48 -4.76 -9.47
CA ILE A 428 37.57 -3.31 -9.78
C ILE A 428 38.17 -2.59 -8.58
N LYS A 429 39.01 -1.58 -8.83
CA LYS A 429 39.52 -0.68 -7.79
C LYS A 429 38.46 0.32 -7.35
N LYS A 430 38.36 0.52 -6.04
CA LYS A 430 37.43 1.46 -5.40
C LYS A 430 37.68 2.90 -5.86
N GLU A 431 38.94 3.30 -6.00
CA GLU A 431 39.36 4.66 -6.36
C GLU A 431 38.89 5.02 -7.78
N ASP A 432 39.01 4.09 -8.73
CA ASP A 432 38.59 4.26 -10.12
C ASP A 432 37.07 4.41 -10.21
N TYR A 433 36.34 3.60 -9.45
CA TYR A 433 34.89 3.71 -9.34
C TYR A 433 34.46 5.06 -8.76
N LEU A 434 35.01 5.46 -7.61
CA LEU A 434 34.64 6.71 -6.95
C LEU A 434 35.01 7.95 -7.78
N SER A 435 36.16 7.92 -8.46
CA SER A 435 36.61 9.01 -9.33
C SER A 435 35.64 9.20 -10.51
N ARG A 436 35.26 8.12 -11.19
CA ARG A 436 34.27 8.16 -12.27
C ARG A 436 32.89 8.60 -11.78
N TYR A 437 32.44 8.07 -10.65
CA TYR A 437 31.13 8.38 -10.09
C TYR A 437 31.00 9.84 -9.64
N TYR A 438 32.05 10.41 -9.06
CA TYR A 438 31.97 11.73 -8.40
C TYR A 438 32.64 12.86 -9.16
N LEU A 439 33.86 12.66 -9.67
CA LEU A 439 34.72 13.70 -10.24
C LEU A 439 34.71 13.74 -11.78
N GLY A 440 34.28 12.65 -12.44
CA GLY A 440 34.23 12.60 -13.90
C GLY A 440 33.31 13.68 -14.50
N ASP A 441 33.42 13.93 -15.80
CA ASP A 441 32.64 14.98 -16.48
C ASP A 441 31.11 14.78 -16.30
N GLY A 442 30.66 13.52 -16.31
CA GLY A 442 29.29 13.13 -15.97
C GLY A 442 29.07 12.76 -14.49
N GLY A 443 30.05 12.98 -13.63
CA GLY A 443 30.04 12.64 -12.21
C GLY A 443 29.13 13.56 -11.39
N LEU A 444 28.71 13.07 -10.22
CA LEU A 444 27.69 13.72 -9.40
C LEU A 444 28.01 15.18 -9.03
N ARG A 445 29.29 15.50 -8.75
CA ARG A 445 29.67 16.86 -8.37
C ARG A 445 29.33 17.84 -9.49
N ASN A 446 29.78 17.54 -10.70
CA ASN A 446 29.58 18.38 -11.88
C ASN A 446 28.09 18.47 -12.23
N GLN A 447 27.35 17.36 -12.13
CA GLN A 447 25.90 17.37 -12.33
C GLN A 447 25.18 18.33 -11.38
N VAL A 448 25.57 18.37 -10.10
CA VAL A 448 24.97 19.26 -9.10
C VAL A 448 25.34 20.72 -9.37
N GLU A 449 26.62 21.02 -9.63
CA GLU A 449 27.10 22.38 -9.92
C GLU A 449 26.38 22.97 -11.16
N ILE A 450 26.21 22.18 -12.23
CA ILE A 450 25.50 22.60 -13.45
C ILE A 450 24.00 22.77 -13.18
N SER A 451 23.38 21.81 -12.50
CA SER A 451 21.92 21.80 -12.30
C SER A 451 21.45 22.86 -11.31
N GLU A 452 22.27 23.20 -10.31
CA GLU A 452 21.87 24.13 -9.25
C GLU A 452 21.42 25.50 -9.78
N SER A 453 22.10 26.02 -10.81
CA SER A 453 21.74 27.30 -11.44
C SER A 453 20.43 27.21 -12.24
N LYS A 454 20.10 26.03 -12.77
CA LYS A 454 18.91 25.78 -13.60
C LYS A 454 17.65 25.55 -12.77
N ILE A 455 17.79 25.02 -11.55
CA ILE A 455 16.65 24.72 -10.68
C ILE A 455 16.10 26.00 -10.07
N LEU A 456 14.92 26.42 -10.48
CA LEU A 456 14.18 27.51 -9.83
C LEU A 456 13.48 26.98 -8.57
N ALA A 457 13.67 27.65 -7.43
CA ALA A 457 13.10 27.21 -6.16
C ALA A 457 11.55 27.19 -6.18
N GLU A 458 10.93 28.14 -6.88
CA GLU A 458 9.47 28.20 -7.01
C GLU A 458 8.90 26.98 -7.74
N ASP A 459 9.47 26.62 -8.91
CA ASP A 459 9.07 25.40 -9.62
C ASP A 459 9.39 24.17 -8.76
N ALA A 460 10.60 24.06 -8.21
CA ALA A 460 11.03 22.93 -7.37
C ALA A 460 10.09 22.64 -6.19
N ARG A 461 9.48 23.68 -5.59
CA ARG A 461 8.57 23.56 -4.44
C ARG A 461 7.13 23.25 -4.84
N GLN A 462 6.78 23.43 -6.11
CA GLN A 462 5.41 23.26 -6.57
C GLN A 462 5.00 21.78 -6.48
N VAL A 463 3.85 21.50 -5.88
CA VAL A 463 3.18 20.20 -5.91
C VAL A 463 2.39 20.09 -7.21
N LYS A 464 2.70 19.09 -8.04
CA LYS A 464 1.96 18.78 -9.28
C LYS A 464 1.29 17.42 -9.11
N LEU A 465 -0.04 17.41 -9.05
CA LEU A 465 -0.86 16.22 -8.90
C LEU A 465 -1.93 16.20 -9.99
N PRO A 466 -2.29 15.02 -10.55
CA PRO A 466 -3.33 14.93 -11.56
C PRO A 466 -4.67 15.57 -11.14
N SER A 467 -5.02 15.44 -9.85
CA SER A 467 -6.25 16.02 -9.28
C SER A 467 -6.25 17.55 -9.18
N LEU A 468 -5.09 18.20 -9.22
CA LEU A 468 -4.94 19.65 -9.10
C LEU A 468 -4.57 20.33 -10.42
N GLU A 469 -4.13 19.57 -11.41
CA GLU A 469 -3.68 20.08 -12.70
C GLU A 469 -4.74 20.94 -13.43
N PRO A 470 -6.05 20.59 -13.43
CA PRO A 470 -7.07 21.45 -14.03
C PRO A 470 -7.21 22.85 -13.39
N TYR A 471 -6.69 23.04 -12.17
CA TYR A 471 -6.82 24.26 -11.38
C TYR A 471 -5.53 25.08 -11.30
N ALA A 472 -4.51 24.72 -12.09
CA ALA A 472 -3.20 25.36 -12.05
C ALA A 472 -3.21 26.87 -12.38
N GLU A 473 -4.24 27.34 -13.11
CA GLU A 473 -4.47 28.77 -13.37
C GLU A 473 -5.12 29.50 -12.18
N GLU A 474 -5.87 28.78 -11.33
CA GLU A 474 -6.53 29.34 -10.14
C GLU A 474 -5.53 29.50 -8.99
N PHE A 475 -4.76 28.45 -8.69
CA PHE A 475 -3.85 28.42 -7.56
C PHE A 475 -2.68 27.45 -7.77
N GLN A 476 -1.66 27.58 -6.92
CA GLN A 476 -0.51 26.69 -6.89
C GLN A 476 -0.31 26.07 -5.50
N VAL A 477 -0.24 24.73 -5.53
CA VAL A 477 0.34 23.81 -4.55
C VAL A 477 1.82 24.07 -4.20
N LEU A 478 2.28 24.55 -3.03
CA LEU A 478 3.72 24.59 -2.72
C LEU A 478 4.09 23.97 -1.38
N VAL A 479 5.34 23.52 -1.26
CA VAL A 479 5.95 23.03 -0.01
C VAL A 479 7.17 23.89 0.32
N GLY A 480 7.23 24.42 1.55
CA GLY A 480 8.37 25.19 2.04
C GLY A 480 8.81 24.79 3.45
N SER A 481 9.70 25.58 4.05
CA SER A 481 10.27 25.33 5.38
C SER A 481 9.24 25.28 6.52
N TYR A 482 8.04 25.85 6.31
CA TYR A 482 6.96 25.91 7.30
C TYR A 482 5.78 25.00 6.94
N GLY A 483 5.98 24.05 6.03
CA GLY A 483 4.94 23.14 5.55
C GLY A 483 4.36 23.55 4.20
N ALA A 484 3.22 22.94 3.87
CA ALA A 484 2.52 23.18 2.62
C ALA A 484 1.70 24.47 2.67
N TYR A 485 1.66 25.18 1.56
CA TYR A 485 0.88 26.40 1.40
C TYR A 485 0.36 26.51 -0.02
N VAL A 486 -0.74 27.23 -0.20
CA VAL A 486 -1.30 27.59 -1.49
C VAL A 486 -0.99 29.06 -1.79
N GLN A 487 -0.71 29.36 -3.06
CA GLN A 487 -0.70 30.74 -3.55
C GLN A 487 -1.62 30.92 -4.76
N ALA A 488 -2.32 32.05 -4.84
CA ALA A 488 -3.22 32.39 -5.95
C ALA A 488 -3.04 33.85 -6.37
N LYS A 489 -3.24 34.15 -7.66
CA LYS A 489 -3.26 35.53 -8.16
C LYS A 489 -4.58 36.19 -7.76
N LYS A 490 -4.52 37.38 -7.15
CA LYS A 490 -5.73 38.15 -6.83
C LYS A 490 -6.40 38.61 -8.13
N LYS A 491 -7.66 38.20 -8.37
CA LYS A 491 -8.48 38.77 -9.44
C LYS A 491 -8.93 40.18 -9.02
N GLY A 492 -8.49 41.22 -9.73
CA GLY A 492 -9.08 42.57 -9.66
C GLY A 492 -8.62 43.50 -8.53
N GLY A 493 -7.32 43.54 -8.19
CA GLY A 493 -6.80 44.56 -7.29
C GLY A 493 -6.01 45.65 -8.03
N GLU A 494 -6.59 46.84 -8.21
CA GLU A 494 -5.81 48.06 -8.44
C GLU A 494 -4.80 48.18 -7.29
N GLY A 495 -3.51 48.24 -7.62
CA GLY A 495 -2.45 48.38 -6.63
C GLY A 495 -2.57 49.73 -5.93
N LYS A 496 -3.11 49.76 -4.70
CA LYS A 496 -2.94 50.92 -3.83
C LYS A 496 -1.51 50.93 -3.29
N ARG A 497 -0.73 51.91 -3.73
CA ARG A 497 0.52 52.35 -3.10
C ARG A 497 0.27 52.58 -1.60
N GLY A 498 0.91 51.77 -0.76
CA GLY A 498 1.26 52.20 0.59
C GLY A 498 2.47 53.13 0.46
N ASP A 499 2.31 54.33 0.98
CA ASP A 499 3.33 55.37 1.05
C ASP A 499 4.51 54.91 1.92
N GLU A 500 5.72 54.92 1.34
CA GLU A 500 7.00 55.25 1.99
C GLU A 500 8.18 54.94 1.03
N GLY A 501 8.93 55.99 0.65
CA GLY A 501 10.37 55.87 0.35
C GLY A 501 10.81 55.55 -1.09
N ALA A 502 11.10 56.62 -1.84
CA ALA A 502 11.87 56.74 -3.09
C ALA A 502 12.74 55.55 -3.59
N GLY A 503 12.53 55.18 -4.87
CA GLY A 503 13.60 54.76 -5.76
C GLY A 503 13.34 53.53 -6.65
N GLY A 504 13.09 53.74 -7.94
CA GLY A 504 13.35 52.75 -9.02
C GLY A 504 12.14 51.91 -9.45
N GLY A 505 11.79 51.99 -10.73
CA GLY A 505 10.59 51.39 -11.32
C GLY A 505 10.51 49.87 -11.23
N ALA A 506 9.35 49.39 -10.78
CA ALA A 506 8.87 48.03 -10.98
C ALA A 506 7.42 48.14 -11.49
N GLY A 507 7.12 47.48 -12.60
CA GLY A 507 5.78 47.42 -13.17
C GLY A 507 4.77 46.76 -12.22
N ASP A 508 3.48 46.95 -12.49
CA ASP A 508 2.36 46.34 -11.77
C ASP A 508 2.61 44.85 -11.51
N MET A 509 2.98 44.49 -10.28
CA MET A 509 3.11 43.10 -9.85
C MET A 509 1.73 42.63 -9.35
N PRO A 510 1.15 41.55 -9.90
CA PRO A 510 -0.13 41.04 -9.42
C PRO A 510 -0.02 40.70 -7.93
N THR A 511 -0.98 41.15 -7.12
CA THR A 511 -1.02 40.83 -5.69
C THR A 511 -1.25 39.33 -5.53
N VAL A 512 -0.28 38.62 -4.96
CA VAL A 512 -0.37 37.17 -4.69
C VAL A 512 -0.90 36.97 -3.28
N VAL A 513 -1.96 36.17 -3.13
CA VAL A 513 -2.44 35.74 -1.81
C VAL A 513 -1.85 34.38 -1.47
N LYS A 514 -1.35 34.23 -0.25
CA LYS A 514 -0.80 32.98 0.28
C LYS A 514 -1.58 32.53 1.51
N ALA A 515 -1.88 31.24 1.59
CA ALA A 515 -2.51 30.62 2.76
C ALA A 515 -1.83 29.29 3.08
N ASN A 516 -1.64 29.00 4.37
CA ASN A 516 -1.10 27.72 4.80
C ASN A 516 -2.14 26.61 4.58
N ILE A 517 -1.67 25.42 4.20
CA ILE A 517 -2.49 24.23 4.10
C ILE A 517 -2.28 23.42 5.39
N PRO A 518 -3.34 23.11 6.14
CA PRO A 518 -3.23 22.33 7.37
C PRO A 518 -2.56 20.98 7.16
N GLN A 519 -1.73 20.57 8.13
CA GLN A 519 -1.02 19.29 8.04
C GLN A 519 -1.97 18.10 7.87
N MET A 520 -3.18 18.16 8.45
CA MET A 520 -4.19 17.11 8.30
C MET A 520 -4.59 16.87 6.83
N PHE A 521 -4.66 17.91 6.00
CA PHE A 521 -4.97 17.77 4.57
C PHE A 521 -3.79 17.21 3.76
N CYS A 522 -2.59 17.27 4.33
CA CYS A 522 -1.36 16.78 3.70
C CYS A 522 -0.98 15.36 4.15
N LYS A 523 -1.69 14.77 5.12
CA LYS A 523 -1.42 13.41 5.63
C LYS A 523 -1.69 12.34 4.57
N ASP A 524 -2.79 12.50 3.83
CA ASP A 524 -3.16 11.74 2.66
C ASP A 524 -3.36 12.73 1.51
N VAL A 525 -2.65 12.54 0.41
CA VAL A 525 -2.75 13.40 -0.77
C VAL A 525 -4.17 13.40 -1.38
N ASN A 526 -4.98 12.35 -1.18
CA ASN A 526 -6.38 12.34 -1.62
C ASN A 526 -7.26 13.36 -0.86
N GLN A 527 -6.81 13.82 0.31
CA GLN A 527 -7.50 14.85 1.09
C GLN A 527 -7.21 16.26 0.59
N LEU A 528 -6.27 16.44 -0.33
CA LEU A 528 -5.90 17.71 -0.91
C LEU A 528 -6.79 18.03 -2.13
N THR A 529 -8.07 18.30 -1.86
CA THR A 529 -9.06 18.62 -2.91
C THR A 529 -9.01 20.11 -3.29
N PRO A 530 -9.42 20.48 -4.52
CA PRO A 530 -9.53 21.88 -4.94
C PRO A 530 -10.38 22.72 -3.98
N ASP A 531 -11.50 22.19 -3.49
CA ASP A 531 -12.40 22.92 -2.59
C ASP A 531 -11.76 23.21 -1.23
N ARG A 532 -11.03 22.25 -0.65
CA ARG A 532 -10.27 22.49 0.58
C ARG A 532 -9.15 23.51 0.39
N ILE A 533 -8.52 23.52 -0.78
CA ILE A 533 -7.51 24.53 -1.12
C ILE A 533 -8.15 25.91 -1.25
N ARG A 534 -9.31 26.02 -1.92
CA ARG A 534 -10.08 27.28 -2.00
C ARG A 534 -10.45 27.78 -0.61
N LYS A 535 -10.91 26.91 0.28
CA LYS A 535 -11.19 27.27 1.69
C LYS A 535 -9.98 27.82 2.43
N CYS A 536 -8.78 27.32 2.15
CA CYS A 536 -7.54 27.90 2.71
C CYS A 536 -7.36 29.35 2.26
N LEU A 537 -7.58 29.62 0.97
CA LEU A 537 -7.50 30.98 0.41
C LEU A 537 -8.62 31.87 0.94
N GLU A 538 -9.86 31.39 0.95
CA GLU A 538 -11.04 32.09 1.46
C GLU A 538 -10.89 32.45 2.92
N SER A 539 -10.47 31.51 3.79
CA SER A 539 -10.21 31.82 5.20
C SER A 539 -9.17 32.91 5.37
N ARG A 540 -8.23 33.10 4.45
CA ARG A 540 -7.21 34.16 4.54
C ARG A 540 -7.69 35.49 3.97
N GLN A 541 -8.60 35.46 3.00
CA GLN A 541 -9.13 36.65 2.33
C GLN A 541 -10.45 37.14 2.93
N GLY A 542 -11.14 36.27 3.67
CA GLY A 542 -12.44 36.51 4.26
C GLY A 542 -12.39 37.55 5.38
N PRO A 543 -13.55 38.12 5.72
CA PRO A 543 -13.64 39.03 6.85
C PRO A 543 -13.06 38.35 8.09
N HIS A 544 -12.35 39.12 8.93
CA HIS A 544 -11.79 38.63 10.20
C HIS A 544 -10.71 37.53 10.04
N ASN A 545 -10.12 37.34 8.85
CA ASN A 545 -9.22 36.23 8.54
C ASN A 545 -9.87 34.85 8.85
N GLY A 546 -11.15 34.70 8.47
CA GLY A 546 -11.90 33.45 8.55
C GLY A 546 -13.02 33.37 7.51
N ILE A 547 -13.62 32.19 7.37
CA ILE A 547 -14.86 31.99 6.62
C ILE A 547 -16.02 32.29 7.56
N LEU A 548 -16.80 33.34 7.28
CA LEU A 548 -17.95 33.72 8.10
C LEU A 548 -19.10 32.74 7.90
N LEU A 549 -19.48 32.04 8.97
CA LEU A 549 -20.63 31.12 8.98
C LEU A 549 -21.95 31.82 9.36
N GLY A 550 -21.84 32.99 10.01
CA GLY A 550 -22.97 33.79 10.47
C GLY A 550 -22.62 34.52 11.76
N GLN A 551 -23.64 35.00 12.47
CA GLN A 551 -23.50 35.63 13.78
C GLN A 551 -24.18 34.79 14.85
N ASP A 552 -23.71 34.94 16.09
CA ASP A 552 -24.40 34.38 17.23
C ASP A 552 -25.47 35.30 17.80
N ASP A 553 -26.07 34.87 18.92
CA ASP A 553 -27.19 35.58 19.55
C ASP A 553 -26.73 36.91 20.18
N ASP A 554 -25.41 37.10 20.37
CA ASP A 554 -24.75 38.33 20.85
C ASP A 554 -24.21 39.19 19.67
N GLU A 555 -24.64 38.91 18.44
CA GLU A 555 -24.17 39.53 17.18
C GLU A 555 -22.67 39.35 16.89
N GLN A 556 -21.97 38.46 17.60
CA GLN A 556 -20.56 38.18 17.37
C GLN A 556 -20.39 37.24 16.15
N PRO A 557 -19.39 37.49 15.29
CA PRO A 557 -19.15 36.65 14.13
C PRO A 557 -18.71 35.25 14.55
N ILE A 558 -19.28 34.23 13.91
CA ILE A 558 -18.83 32.84 14.00
C ILE A 558 -18.03 32.52 12.74
N LEU A 559 -16.76 32.16 12.93
CA LEU A 559 -15.79 31.99 11.87
C LEU A 559 -15.29 30.54 11.84
N LEU A 560 -15.20 29.96 10.64
CA LEU A 560 -14.38 28.77 10.38
C LEU A 560 -13.00 29.25 9.91
N ARG A 561 -11.95 28.92 10.67
CA ARG A 561 -10.57 29.35 10.40
C ARG A 561 -9.65 28.17 10.15
N VAL A 562 -8.62 28.43 9.37
CA VAL A 562 -7.60 27.45 8.99
C VAL A 562 -6.34 27.70 9.84
N GLY A 563 -6.07 26.79 10.77
CA GLY A 563 -4.89 26.83 11.64
C GLY A 563 -3.82 25.81 11.24
N PRO A 564 -2.63 25.87 11.87
CA PRO A 564 -1.54 24.92 11.58
C PRO A 564 -1.93 23.46 11.90
N TYR A 565 -2.79 23.25 12.90
CA TYR A 565 -3.22 21.93 13.36
C TYR A 565 -4.51 21.43 12.70
N GLY A 566 -5.19 22.25 11.92
CA GLY A 566 -6.48 21.91 11.33
C GLY A 566 -7.45 23.08 11.28
N LEU A 567 -8.66 22.78 10.84
CA LEU A 567 -9.78 23.70 10.89
C LEU A 567 -10.28 23.86 12.32
N TYR A 568 -10.66 25.07 12.68
CA TYR A 568 -11.26 25.36 13.97
C TYR A 568 -12.34 26.43 13.83
N LEU A 569 -13.31 26.34 14.73
CA LEU A 569 -14.35 27.35 14.88
C LEU A 569 -13.89 28.41 15.88
N GLN A 570 -14.25 29.66 15.62
CA GLN A 570 -13.97 30.79 16.48
C GLN A 570 -15.21 31.67 16.63
N LYS A 571 -15.54 32.05 17.87
CA LYS A 571 -16.53 33.10 18.19
C LYS A 571 -15.78 34.42 18.39
N GLY A 572 -16.14 35.44 17.62
CA GLY A 572 -15.56 36.78 17.68
C GLY A 572 -14.17 36.91 17.03
N ASP A 573 -13.65 38.12 17.02
CA ASP A 573 -12.31 38.44 16.55
C ASP A 573 -11.22 38.12 17.56
N ASP A 574 -9.98 38.06 17.07
CA ASP A 574 -8.79 38.11 17.92
C ASP A 574 -8.66 39.52 18.52
N ASP A 575 -9.33 39.70 19.65
CA ASP A 575 -9.13 40.72 20.69
C ASP A 575 -9.58 42.16 20.38
N THR A 576 -10.69 42.58 21.01
CA THR A 576 -11.00 44.00 21.24
C THR A 576 -10.78 44.44 22.70
N GLU A 577 -10.61 43.53 23.68
CA GLU A 577 -10.55 43.88 25.12
C GLU A 577 -9.77 42.88 26.05
N GLY A 578 -8.69 42.26 25.59
CA GLY A 578 -7.84 41.36 26.39
C GLY A 578 -8.45 39.98 26.72
N LYS A 579 -9.53 39.57 26.05
CA LYS A 579 -10.16 38.25 26.23
C LYS A 579 -9.91 37.38 25.01
N ALA A 580 -9.24 36.24 25.20
CA ALA A 580 -9.02 35.27 24.15
C ALA A 580 -10.35 34.80 23.53
N ALA A 581 -10.46 34.92 22.21
CA ALA A 581 -11.62 34.44 21.45
C ALA A 581 -11.88 32.95 21.73
N LYS A 582 -13.15 32.57 21.90
CA LYS A 582 -13.50 31.17 22.14
C LYS A 582 -13.25 30.37 20.87
N ARG A 583 -12.41 29.34 20.97
CA ARG A 583 -12.02 28.48 19.84
C ARG A 583 -12.29 27.02 20.15
N VAL A 584 -12.81 26.30 19.17
CA VAL A 584 -13.03 24.85 19.27
C VAL A 584 -12.51 24.19 17.98
N PRO A 585 -11.62 23.19 18.05
CA PRO A 585 -11.16 22.49 16.87
C PRO A 585 -12.34 21.78 16.21
N LEU A 586 -12.33 21.71 14.88
CA LEU A 586 -13.31 20.91 14.16
C LEU A 586 -13.04 19.43 14.44
N PRO A 587 -14.03 18.62 14.86
CA PRO A 587 -13.81 17.20 15.17
C PRO A 587 -13.24 16.41 14.00
N GLU A 588 -12.44 15.40 14.30
CA GLU A 588 -11.91 14.48 13.30
C GLU A 588 -13.07 13.72 12.61
N GLY A 589 -13.06 13.68 11.28
CA GLY A 589 -14.12 13.05 10.48
C GLY A 589 -15.32 13.96 10.13
N MET A 590 -15.42 15.15 10.73
CA MET A 590 -16.42 16.13 10.30
C MET A 590 -16.00 16.73 8.95
N ASP A 591 -16.93 16.71 7.99
CA ASP A 591 -16.73 17.35 6.70
C ASP A 591 -16.74 18.88 6.87
N PRO A 592 -15.61 19.57 6.57
CA PRO A 592 -15.56 21.03 6.57
C PRO A 592 -16.61 21.69 5.69
N ASP A 593 -17.06 20.99 4.64
CA ASP A 593 -18.02 21.48 3.66
C ASP A 593 -19.46 21.46 4.20
N GLY A 594 -19.73 20.64 5.22
CA GLY A 594 -21.04 20.52 5.86
C GLY A 594 -21.25 21.35 7.14
N VAL A 595 -20.29 22.20 7.53
CA VAL A 595 -20.36 22.91 8.82
C VAL A 595 -21.35 24.08 8.74
N SER A 596 -22.56 23.88 9.25
CA SER A 596 -23.58 24.94 9.37
C SER A 596 -23.35 25.86 10.58
N LEU A 597 -23.99 27.04 10.58
CA LEU A 597 -23.98 27.95 11.73
C LEU A 597 -24.49 27.27 13.01
N GLU A 598 -25.55 26.48 12.92
CA GLU A 598 -26.11 25.73 14.05
C GLU A 598 -25.11 24.71 14.61
N THR A 599 -24.45 23.98 13.72
CA THR A 599 -23.39 23.03 14.09
C THR A 599 -22.24 23.77 14.77
N ALA A 600 -21.83 24.91 14.22
CA ALA A 600 -20.76 25.71 14.78
C ALA A 600 -21.09 26.26 16.18
N LYS A 601 -22.31 26.77 16.36
CA LYS A 601 -22.82 27.21 17.68
C LYS A 601 -22.79 26.07 18.69
N ALA A 602 -23.23 24.87 18.31
CA ALA A 602 -23.21 23.70 19.19
C ALA A 602 -21.79 23.32 19.63
N TYR A 603 -20.83 23.27 18.71
CA TYR A 603 -19.43 22.96 19.05
C TYR A 603 -18.78 24.05 19.88
N LEU A 604 -19.06 25.33 19.58
CA LEU A 604 -18.56 26.47 20.36
C LEU A 604 -19.12 26.53 21.78
N GLN A 605 -20.05 25.66 22.19
CA GLN A 605 -20.41 25.50 23.61
C GLN A 605 -19.35 24.70 24.39
N LEU A 606 -18.50 23.93 23.71
CA LEU A 606 -17.48 23.10 24.35
C LEU A 606 -16.25 23.90 24.82
N PRO A 607 -15.54 23.43 25.87
CA PRO A 607 -15.91 22.31 26.74
C PRO A 607 -17.12 22.65 27.64
N ARG A 608 -18.02 21.68 27.84
CA ARG A 608 -19.24 21.83 28.67
C ARG A 608 -19.13 20.95 29.91
N VAL A 609 -19.48 21.49 31.08
CA VAL A 609 -19.58 20.73 32.33
C VAL A 609 -20.84 19.84 32.28
N ILE A 610 -20.67 18.54 32.52
CA ILE A 610 -21.78 17.58 32.60
C ILE A 610 -22.26 17.45 34.05
N CYS A 611 -21.34 17.22 34.98
CA CYS A 611 -21.61 17.10 36.41
C CYS A 611 -20.32 17.32 37.22
N ASN A 612 -20.44 17.33 38.55
CA ASN A 612 -19.29 17.27 39.44
C ASN A 612 -19.09 15.84 39.94
N HIS A 613 -17.85 15.38 40.01
CA HIS A 613 -17.51 14.06 40.51
C HIS A 613 -17.99 13.92 41.97
N PRO A 614 -18.77 12.88 42.32
CA PRO A 614 -19.47 12.81 43.60
C PRO A 614 -18.54 12.75 44.82
N GLU A 615 -17.33 12.20 44.66
CA GLU A 615 -16.37 12.05 45.76
C GLU A 615 -15.37 13.21 45.88
N THR A 616 -15.05 13.87 44.76
CA THR A 616 -13.97 14.88 44.71
C THR A 616 -14.49 16.29 44.49
N GLY A 617 -15.75 16.45 44.09
CA GLY A 617 -16.36 17.73 43.72
C GLY A 617 -15.81 18.34 42.42
N ALA A 618 -14.85 17.68 41.75
CA ALA A 618 -14.23 18.19 40.54
C ALA A 618 -15.19 18.17 39.35
N ALA A 619 -15.18 19.23 38.53
CA ALA A 619 -16.05 19.32 37.36
C ALA A 619 -15.64 18.32 36.27
N ILE A 620 -16.57 17.46 35.87
CA ILE A 620 -16.43 16.56 34.72
C ILE A 620 -16.92 17.31 33.48
N GLN A 621 -16.01 17.52 32.53
CA GLN A 621 -16.27 18.26 31.30
C GLN A 621 -16.17 17.35 30.08
N VAL A 622 -17.03 17.60 29.09
CA VAL A 622 -16.88 17.07 27.73
C VAL A 622 -16.33 18.16 26.83
N GLY A 623 -15.38 17.82 25.97
CA GLY A 623 -14.74 18.73 25.03
C GLY A 623 -14.43 18.04 23.72
N VAL A 624 -13.82 18.77 22.79
CA VAL A 624 -13.23 18.18 21.57
C VAL A 624 -11.75 18.43 21.63
N GLY A 625 -10.97 17.36 21.66
CA GLY A 625 -9.51 17.38 21.68
C GLY A 625 -8.90 16.88 20.38
N ARG A 626 -7.56 16.89 20.35
CA ARG A 626 -6.76 16.38 19.22
C ARG A 626 -6.99 14.90 18.90
N TYR A 627 -7.55 14.13 19.84
CA TYR A 627 -7.76 12.68 19.74
C TYR A 627 -9.24 12.28 19.71
N GLY A 628 -10.15 13.22 19.46
CA GLY A 628 -11.59 12.99 19.43
C GLY A 628 -12.36 13.73 20.53
N GLN A 629 -13.66 13.40 20.64
CA GLN A 629 -14.55 13.80 21.74
C GLN A 629 -14.29 12.98 23.00
#